data_AF-A0A2H5V3V5-F1
#
_entry.id   AF-A0A2H5V3V5-F1
#
_cell.length_a   1.000
_cell.length_b   1.000
_cell.length_c   1.000
_cell.angle_alpha   90.00
_cell.angle_beta   90.00
_cell.angle_gamma   90.00
#
_symmetry.space_group_name_H-M   'P 1'
#
loop_
_entity.id
_entity.type
_entity.pdbx_description
1 polymer ?
#
loop_
_entity_poly.entity_id
_entity_poly.type
_entity_poly.pdbx_seq_one_letter_code
_entity_poly.pdbx_strand_id
1 'polypeptide(L)'
;MIPDPFTALIILKVVHVISAALWIGSIVSLSLAVRFLRNILGSNSVKVSAELGRRLRPLTRASLYSTLASGLLLATQRGFLTDLSALLQQGSATIALAKALLGLTLLLMVNYHSALGEKVARALGPESATATRRRLIYVGWSTVGVSVALAVLGTMLRFR
;
A
#
# COMPACT_ATOMS: atom_id res chain seq x y z
N MET A 1 -29.77 5.20 11.80
CA MET A 1 -30.40 4.55 10.63
C MET A 1 -29.38 3.57 10.08
N ILE A 2 -29.67 2.26 10.10
CA ILE A 2 -28.78 1.25 9.51
C ILE A 2 -29.04 1.27 8.00
N PRO A 3 -28.04 1.51 7.14
CA PRO A 3 -28.23 1.47 5.70
C PRO A 3 -28.67 0.06 5.27
N ASP A 4 -29.55 -0.01 4.27
CA ASP A 4 -29.92 -1.28 3.66
C ASP A 4 -28.66 -1.96 3.05
N PRO A 5 -28.65 -3.30 2.92
CA PRO A 5 -27.45 -4.05 2.55
C PRO A 5 -26.87 -3.65 1.19
N PHE A 6 -27.70 -3.15 0.26
CA PHE A 6 -27.25 -2.68 -1.04
C PHE A 6 -26.51 -1.34 -0.91
N THR A 7 -27.07 -0.39 -0.17
CA THR A 7 -26.42 0.89 0.14
C THR A 7 -25.10 0.68 0.89
N ALA A 8 -25.06 -0.23 1.87
CA ALA A 8 -23.84 -0.55 2.61
C ALA A 8 -22.72 -1.07 1.69
N LEU A 9 -23.06 -1.92 0.71
CA LEU A 9 -22.12 -2.47 -0.26
C LEU A 9 -21.59 -1.40 -1.24
N ILE A 10 -22.43 -0.44 -1.64
CA ILE A 10 -22.00 0.72 -2.44
C ILE A 10 -21.02 1.58 -1.64
N ILE A 11 -21.36 1.94 -0.41
CA ILE A 11 -20.50 2.74 0.47
C ILE A 11 -19.14 2.05 0.64
N LEU A 12 -19.13 0.74 0.91
CA LEU A 12 -17.90 -0.02 1.08
C LEU A 12 -17.03 -0.02 -0.18
N LYS A 13 -17.62 -0.16 -1.38
CA LYS A 13 -16.89 -0.06 -2.65
C LYS A 13 -16.31 1.33 -2.87
N VAL A 14 -17.08 2.38 -2.58
CA VAL A 14 -16.62 3.78 -2.69
C VAL A 14 -15.44 4.03 -1.75
N VAL A 15 -15.56 3.64 -0.48
CA VAL A 15 -14.47 3.73 0.51
C VAL A 15 -13.23 2.98 0.03
N HIS A 16 -13.39 1.76 -0.49
CA HIS A 16 -12.28 0.96 -1.01
C HIS A 16 -11.54 1.67 -2.15
N VAL A 17 -12.28 2.15 -3.16
CA VAL A 17 -11.69 2.80 -4.34
C VAL A 17 -11.01 4.11 -3.96
N ILE A 18 -11.66 4.95 -3.13
CA ILE A 18 -11.07 6.20 -2.67
C ILE A 18 -9.81 5.94 -1.86
N SER A 19 -9.84 4.99 -0.93
CA SER A 19 -8.67 4.64 -0.11
C SER A 19 -7.52 4.12 -0.97
N ALA A 20 -7.80 3.28 -1.96
CA ALA A 20 -6.79 2.75 -2.87
C ALA A 20 -6.17 3.87 -3.73
N ALA A 21 -7.00 4.79 -4.22
CA ALA A 21 -6.55 5.95 -4.99
C ALA A 21 -5.67 6.88 -4.14
N LEU A 22 -6.06 7.13 -2.89
CA LEU A 22 -5.25 7.90 -1.94
C LEU A 22 -3.93 7.21 -1.63
N TRP A 23 -3.90 5.90 -1.43
CA TRP A 23 -2.66 5.14 -1.22
C TRP A 23 -1.69 5.30 -2.39
N ILE A 24 -2.14 4.98 -3.61
CA ILE A 24 -1.31 5.05 -4.82
C ILE A 24 -0.92 6.50 -5.11
N GLY A 25 -1.87 7.42 -5.02
CA GLY A 25 -1.67 8.85 -5.24
C GLY A 25 -0.66 9.46 -4.27
N SER A 26 -0.70 9.09 -2.98
CA SER A 26 0.30 9.53 -1.99
C SER A 26 1.71 9.04 -2.33
N ILE A 27 1.87 7.80 -2.80
CA ILE A 27 3.20 7.29 -3.18
C ILE A 27 3.75 8.02 -4.41
N VAL A 28 2.91 8.18 -5.44
CA VAL A 28 3.30 8.85 -6.69
C VAL A 28 3.63 10.32 -6.42
N SER A 29 2.73 11.05 -5.74
CA SER A 29 2.93 12.46 -5.42
C SER A 29 4.17 12.68 -4.55
N LEU A 30 4.42 11.85 -3.53
CA LEU A 30 5.62 11.97 -2.71
C LEU A 30 6.90 11.70 -3.53
N SER A 31 6.88 10.69 -4.40
CA SER A 31 8.03 10.37 -5.26
C SER A 31 8.37 11.52 -6.22
N LEU A 32 7.34 12.12 -6.83
CA LEU A 32 7.49 13.28 -7.71
C LEU A 32 7.93 14.52 -6.93
N ALA A 33 7.33 14.79 -5.77
CA ALA A 33 7.68 15.91 -4.91
C ALA A 33 9.15 15.82 -4.47
N VAL A 34 9.62 14.65 -4.06
CA VAL A 34 11.03 14.43 -3.68
C VAL A 34 11.97 14.67 -4.86
N ARG A 35 11.60 14.27 -6.08
CA ARG A 35 12.40 14.51 -7.29
C ARG A 35 12.44 16.01 -7.64
N PHE A 36 11.29 16.67 -7.60
CA PHE A 36 11.16 18.10 -7.87
C PHE A 36 11.93 18.95 -6.84
N LEU A 37 11.78 18.66 -5.55
CA LEU A 37 12.50 19.33 -4.46
C LEU A 37 14.01 19.14 -4.58
N ARG A 38 14.50 17.97 -5.03
CA ARG A 38 15.93 17.74 -5.29
C ARG A 38 16.48 18.66 -6.37
N ASN A 39 15.71 18.90 -7.44
CA ASN A 39 16.14 19.76 -8.54
C ASN A 39 16.19 21.24 -8.14
N ILE A 40 15.31 21.68 -7.23
CA ILE A 40 15.22 23.11 -6.82
C ILE A 40 16.12 23.43 -5.63
N LEU A 41 16.08 22.60 -4.59
CA LEU A 41 16.68 22.91 -3.29
C LEU A 41 18.06 22.28 -3.08
N GLY A 42 18.52 21.43 -4.01
CA GLY A 42 19.81 20.74 -3.91
C GLY A 42 19.99 20.01 -2.58
N SER A 43 21.01 20.36 -1.80
CA SER A 43 21.31 19.75 -0.50
C SER A 43 20.22 19.94 0.56
N ASN A 44 19.45 21.04 0.49
CA ASN A 44 18.36 21.31 1.44
C ASN A 44 17.12 20.42 1.19
N SER A 45 17.03 19.77 0.03
CA SER A 45 15.88 18.94 -0.35
C SER A 45 15.68 17.78 0.62
N VAL A 46 16.74 17.28 1.26
CA VAL A 46 16.69 16.12 2.16
C VAL A 46 15.85 16.41 3.39
N LYS A 47 16.08 17.56 4.05
CA LYS A 47 15.34 17.97 5.24
C LYS A 47 13.87 18.22 4.92
N VAL A 48 13.60 18.94 3.83
CA VAL A 48 12.23 19.25 3.39
C VAL A 48 11.47 17.98 2.99
N SER A 49 12.11 17.07 2.25
CA SER A 49 11.52 15.79 1.86
C SER A 49 11.22 14.90 3.07
N ALA A 50 12.10 14.91 4.09
CA ALA A 50 11.89 14.15 5.32
C ALA A 50 10.69 14.67 6.11
N GLU A 51 10.55 15.99 6.25
CA GLU A 51 9.42 16.60 6.94
C GLU A 51 8.10 16.39 6.19
N LEU A 52 8.11 16.55 4.86
CA LEU A 52 6.96 16.25 4.01
C LEU A 52 6.52 14.78 4.17
N GLY A 53 7.47 13.85 4.10
CA GLY A 53 7.20 12.43 4.31
C GLY A 53 6.65 12.14 5.71
N ARG A 54 7.16 12.80 6.75
CA ARG A 54 6.67 12.65 8.13
C ARG A 54 5.21 13.09 8.26
N ARG A 55 4.83 14.20 7.64
CA ARG A 55 3.45 14.73 7.68
C ARG A 55 2.46 13.90 6.88
N LEU A 56 2.88 13.37 5.73
CA LEU A 56 2.00 12.57 4.86
C LEU A 56 1.89 11.10 5.30
N ARG A 57 2.83 10.60 6.10
CA ARG A 57 2.87 9.20 6.53
C ARG A 57 1.58 8.73 7.23
N PRO A 58 0.97 9.47 8.18
CA PRO A 58 -0.28 9.03 8.82
C PRO A 58 -1.42 8.86 7.82
N LEU A 59 -1.60 9.84 6.93
CA LEU A 59 -2.64 9.80 5.89
C LEU A 59 -2.42 8.63 4.91
N THR A 60 -1.18 8.45 4.46
CA THR A 60 -0.80 7.37 3.55
C THR A 60 -1.01 6.00 4.21
N ARG A 61 -0.70 5.84 5.50
CA ARG A 61 -0.97 4.58 6.22
C ARG A 61 -2.46 4.35 6.45
N ALA A 62 -3.20 5.40 6.82
CA ALA A 62 -4.64 5.30 7.01
C ALA A 62 -5.34 4.85 5.72
N SER A 63 -4.95 5.40 4.56
CA SER A 63 -5.50 4.98 3.27
C SER A 63 -5.14 3.52 2.93
N LEU A 64 -3.92 3.05 3.22
CA LEU A 64 -3.57 1.64 3.07
C LEU A 64 -4.46 0.74 3.95
N TYR A 65 -4.57 1.04 5.23
CA TYR A 65 -5.34 0.23 6.18
C TYR A 65 -6.82 0.20 5.79
N SER A 66 -7.39 1.34 5.42
CA SER A 66 -8.76 1.43 4.92
C SER A 66 -8.95 0.61 3.64
N THR A 67 -7.98 0.61 2.72
CA THR A 67 -8.03 -0.19 1.49
C THR A 67 -8.02 -1.69 1.78
N LEU A 68 -7.12 -2.14 2.67
CA LEU A 68 -7.02 -3.55 3.04
C LEU A 68 -8.26 -4.02 3.82
N ALA A 69 -8.71 -3.24 4.79
CA ALA A 69 -9.89 -3.56 5.60
C ALA A 69 -11.17 -3.62 4.74
N SER A 70 -11.40 -2.60 3.89
CA SER A 70 -12.55 -2.59 2.98
C SER A 70 -12.46 -3.70 1.93
N GLY A 71 -11.25 -4.03 1.44
CA GLY A 71 -11.04 -5.14 0.52
C GLY A 71 -11.36 -6.49 1.16
N LEU A 72 -10.99 -6.67 2.43
CA LEU A 72 -11.29 -7.88 3.21
C LEU A 72 -12.81 -8.02 3.43
N LEU A 73 -13.49 -6.93 3.80
CA LEU A 73 -14.94 -6.91 3.97
C LEU A 73 -15.69 -7.17 2.65
N LEU A 74 -15.18 -6.68 1.52
CA LEU A 74 -15.75 -7.01 0.21
C LEU A 74 -15.53 -8.49 -0.15
N ALA A 75 -14.43 -9.08 0.30
CA ALA A 75 -14.15 -10.49 0.10
C ALA A 75 -15.06 -11.39 0.98
N THR A 76 -15.29 -11.03 2.25
CA THR A 76 -16.24 -11.75 3.12
C THR A 76 -17.65 -11.73 2.52
N GLN A 77 -18.14 -10.58 2.06
CA GLN A 77 -19.48 -10.44 1.49
C GLN A 77 -19.70 -11.26 0.21
N ARG A 78 -18.62 -11.56 -0.53
CA ARG A 78 -18.67 -12.43 -1.72
C ARG A 78 -18.54 -13.92 -1.38
N GLY A 79 -18.48 -14.28 -0.10
CA GLY A 79 -18.31 -15.66 0.35
C GLY A 79 -16.90 -16.21 0.21
N PHE A 80 -15.92 -15.39 -0.21
CA PHE A 80 -14.55 -15.85 -0.46
C PHE A 80 -13.80 -16.29 0.80
N LEU A 81 -14.31 -15.96 1.99
CA LEU A 81 -13.70 -16.32 3.28
C LEU A 81 -14.49 -17.38 4.05
N THR A 82 -15.69 -17.72 3.59
CA THR A 82 -16.59 -18.68 4.26
C THR A 82 -16.56 -20.07 3.63
N ASP A 83 -16.20 -20.19 2.35
CA ASP A 83 -16.12 -21.47 1.65
C ASP A 83 -14.80 -21.60 0.88
N LEU A 84 -13.74 -21.99 1.60
CA LEU A 84 -12.41 -22.24 1.03
C LEU A 84 -12.41 -23.42 0.04
N SER A 85 -13.30 -24.39 0.23
CA SER A 85 -13.48 -25.55 -0.65
C SER A 85 -14.05 -25.18 -2.03
N ALA A 86 -15.08 -24.34 -2.07
CA ALA A 86 -15.62 -23.81 -3.33
C ALA A 86 -14.65 -22.84 -4.02
N LEU A 87 -13.82 -22.13 -3.24
CA LEU A 87 -12.71 -21.35 -3.77
C LEU A 87 -11.77 -22.27 -4.56
N LEU A 88 -11.16 -23.27 -3.94
CA LEU A 88 -10.07 -24.07 -4.57
C LEU A 88 -10.46 -24.77 -5.88
N GLN A 89 -11.76 -24.95 -6.15
CA GLN A 89 -12.26 -25.54 -7.40
C GLN A 89 -12.44 -24.52 -8.54
N GLN A 90 -12.43 -23.21 -8.27
CA GLN A 90 -12.61 -22.17 -9.27
C GLN A 90 -11.30 -21.38 -9.49
N GLY A 91 -10.93 -21.11 -10.75
CA GLY A 91 -9.74 -20.30 -11.08
C GLY A 91 -9.74 -18.86 -10.54
N SER A 92 -10.85 -18.40 -9.93
CA SER A 92 -10.98 -17.12 -9.21
C SER A 92 -10.31 -17.14 -7.84
N ALA A 93 -10.18 -18.32 -7.22
CA ALA A 93 -9.64 -18.49 -5.87
C ALA A 93 -8.15 -18.29 -5.77
N THR A 94 -7.39 -18.79 -6.74
CA THR A 94 -5.94 -18.57 -6.82
C THR A 94 -5.65 -17.07 -6.89
N ILE A 95 -6.46 -16.31 -7.64
CA ILE A 95 -6.31 -14.85 -7.75
C ILE A 95 -6.68 -14.15 -6.43
N ALA A 96 -7.79 -14.57 -5.79
CA ALA A 96 -8.20 -14.03 -4.49
C ALA A 96 -7.13 -14.29 -3.40
N LEU A 97 -6.60 -15.51 -3.34
CA LEU A 97 -5.53 -15.90 -2.42
C LEU A 97 -4.23 -15.13 -2.71
N ALA A 98 -3.83 -15.03 -3.98
CA ALA A 98 -2.66 -14.24 -4.38
C ALA A 98 -2.82 -12.77 -3.96
N LYS A 99 -4.01 -12.18 -4.11
CA LYS A 99 -4.27 -10.81 -3.62
C LYS A 99 -4.21 -10.72 -2.10
N ALA A 100 -4.73 -11.69 -1.36
CA ALA A 100 -4.62 -11.69 0.10
C ALA A 100 -3.15 -11.74 0.54
N LEU A 101 -2.35 -12.64 -0.05
CA LEU A 101 -0.92 -12.77 0.23
C LEU A 101 -0.12 -11.51 -0.15
N LEU A 102 -0.42 -10.91 -1.30
CA LEU A 102 0.21 -9.65 -1.69
C LEU A 102 -0.22 -8.48 -0.80
N GLY A 103 -1.47 -8.45 -0.34
CA GLY A 103 -1.96 -7.45 0.62
C GLY A 103 -1.23 -7.55 1.96
N LEU A 104 -1.03 -8.78 2.46
CA LEU A 104 -0.23 -9.02 3.66
C LEU A 104 1.25 -8.64 3.45
N THR A 105 1.82 -9.03 2.31
CA THR A 105 3.20 -8.69 1.94
C THR A 105 3.38 -7.16 1.89
N LEU A 106 2.42 -6.43 1.31
CA LEU A 106 2.43 -4.98 1.25
C LEU A 106 2.45 -4.37 2.66
N LEU A 107 1.58 -4.87 3.55
CA LEU A 107 1.53 -4.42 4.94
C LEU A 107 2.86 -4.64 5.67
N LEU A 108 3.48 -5.81 5.50
CA LEU A 108 4.78 -6.12 6.09
C LEU A 108 5.89 -5.23 5.51
N MET A 109 5.91 -5.02 4.19
CA MET A 109 6.89 -4.16 3.53
C MET A 109 6.82 -2.71 3.99
N VAL A 110 5.62 -2.15 4.17
CA VAL A 110 5.43 -0.76 4.63
C VAL A 110 5.96 -0.57 6.06
N ASN A 111 5.71 -1.54 6.93
CA ASN A 111 6.25 -1.54 8.28
C ASN A 111 7.77 -1.69 8.28
N TYR A 112 8.30 -2.63 7.48
CA TYR A 112 9.72 -2.85 7.34
C TYR A 112 10.45 -1.63 6.76
N HIS A 113 9.86 -0.95 5.76
CA HIS A 113 10.37 0.30 5.19
C HIS A 113 10.49 1.39 6.26
N SER A 114 9.48 1.48 7.13
CA SER A 114 9.46 2.47 8.21
C SER A 114 10.57 2.21 9.23
N ALA A 115 10.76 0.95 9.63
CA ALA A 115 11.84 0.53 10.52
C ALA A 115 13.23 0.76 9.89
N LEU A 116 13.39 0.51 8.59
CA LEU A 116 14.63 0.83 7.86
C LEU A 116 14.91 2.34 7.86
N GLY A 117 13.88 3.18 7.71
CA GLY A 117 14.02 4.63 7.75
C GLY A 117 14.59 5.13 9.08
N GLU A 118 14.11 4.57 10.21
CA GLU A 118 14.65 4.87 11.53
C GLU A 118 16.09 4.36 11.72
N LYS A 119 16.42 3.19 11.16
CA LYS A 119 17.78 2.65 11.20
C LYS A 119 18.75 3.52 10.42
N VAL A 120 18.35 4.06 9.27
CA VAL A 120 19.16 5.03 8.50
C VAL A 120 19.41 6.30 9.32
N ALA A 121 18.38 6.81 10.01
CA ALA A 121 18.50 8.01 10.84
C ALA A 121 19.43 7.81 12.06
N ARG A 122 19.52 6.58 12.58
CA ARG A 122 20.35 6.22 13.73
C ARG A 122 21.74 5.67 13.36
N ALA A 123 22.09 5.59 12.07
CA ALA A 123 23.35 4.99 11.64
C ALA A 123 24.55 5.84 12.08
N LEU A 124 25.49 5.23 12.81
CA LEU A 124 26.67 5.89 13.39
C LEU A 124 27.88 6.00 12.43
N GLY A 125 27.74 5.58 11.16
CA GLY A 125 28.85 5.63 10.21
C GLY A 125 28.43 5.54 8.73
N PRO A 126 29.28 6.02 7.80
CA PRO A 126 28.94 6.15 6.38
C PRO A 126 28.69 4.81 5.67
N GLU A 127 29.40 3.73 6.02
CA GLU A 127 29.20 2.41 5.40
C GLU A 127 27.87 1.75 5.83
N SER A 128 27.57 1.77 7.13
CA SER A 128 26.31 1.21 7.66
C SER A 128 25.09 2.01 7.18
N ALA A 129 25.24 3.33 7.03
CA ALA A 129 24.24 4.19 6.42
C ALA A 129 24.00 3.84 4.94
N THR A 130 25.05 3.55 4.17
CA THR A 130 24.95 3.28 2.73
C THR A 130 24.23 1.95 2.44
N ALA A 131 24.60 0.87 3.11
CA ALA A 131 23.95 -0.43 2.94
C ALA A 131 22.46 -0.39 3.33
N THR A 132 22.15 0.26 4.45
CA THR A 132 20.77 0.41 4.92
C THR A 132 19.95 1.30 3.99
N ARG A 133 20.55 2.35 3.42
CA ARG A 133 19.91 3.23 2.43
C ARG A 133 19.56 2.49 1.14
N ARG A 134 20.45 1.61 0.66
CA ARG A 134 20.15 0.75 -0.52
C ARG A 134 18.95 -0.15 -0.22
N ARG A 135 18.93 -0.83 0.93
CA ARG A 135 17.78 -1.65 1.35
C ARG A 135 16.49 -0.85 1.43
N LEU A 136 16.54 0.35 2.00
CA LEU A 136 15.38 1.25 2.08
C LEU A 136 14.78 1.56 0.70
N ILE A 137 15.64 1.83 -0.29
CA ILE A 137 15.24 2.09 -1.68
C ILE A 137 14.61 0.85 -2.30
N TYR A 138 15.24 -0.32 -2.17
CA TYR A 138 14.71 -1.57 -2.71
C TYR A 138 13.32 -1.90 -2.14
N VAL A 139 13.16 -1.83 -0.82
CA VAL A 139 11.86 -2.07 -0.17
C VAL A 139 10.82 -1.05 -0.64
N GLY A 140 11.22 0.20 -0.83
CA GLY A 140 10.34 1.23 -1.39
C GLY A 140 9.82 0.87 -2.79
N TRP A 141 10.71 0.48 -3.71
CA TRP A 141 10.33 0.04 -5.05
C TRP A 141 9.52 -1.26 -5.06
N SER A 142 9.85 -2.22 -4.21
CA SER A 142 9.06 -3.45 -4.06
C SER A 142 7.64 -3.15 -3.56
N THR A 143 7.49 -2.20 -2.64
CA THR A 143 6.16 -1.74 -2.15
C THR A 143 5.32 -1.17 -3.29
N VAL A 144 5.93 -0.39 -4.20
CA VAL A 144 5.27 0.10 -5.41
C VAL A 144 4.88 -1.05 -6.33
N GLY A 145 5.81 -1.96 -6.63
CA GLY A 145 5.55 -3.13 -7.48
C GLY A 145 4.41 -4.00 -6.97
N VAL A 146 4.39 -4.29 -5.66
CA VAL A 146 3.30 -5.05 -5.01
C VAL A 146 1.98 -4.30 -5.08
N SER A 147 1.98 -2.98 -4.90
CA SER A 147 0.75 -2.16 -5.02
C SER A 147 0.17 -2.20 -6.44
N VAL A 148 1.03 -2.14 -7.47
CA VAL A 148 0.62 -2.28 -8.87
C VAL A 148 0.10 -3.69 -9.14
N ALA A 149 0.78 -4.73 -8.67
CA ALA A 149 0.33 -6.10 -8.82
C ALA A 149 -1.05 -6.33 -8.19
N LEU A 150 -1.31 -5.77 -6.99
CA LEU A 150 -2.63 -5.82 -6.35
C LEU A 150 -3.73 -5.15 -7.19
N ALA A 151 -3.43 -4.02 -7.81
CA ALA A 151 -4.37 -3.32 -8.69
C ALA A 151 -4.69 -4.17 -9.94
N VAL A 152 -3.67 -4.73 -10.59
CA VAL A 152 -3.82 -5.58 -11.79
C VAL A 152 -4.60 -6.86 -11.47
N LEU A 153 -4.28 -7.56 -10.38
CA LEU A 153 -5.07 -8.73 -9.98
C LEU A 153 -6.51 -8.35 -9.63
N GLY A 154 -6.71 -7.11 -9.15
CA GLY A 154 -8.05 -6.58 -8.86
C GLY A 154 -8.90 -6.36 -10.09
N THR A 155 -8.32 -5.91 -11.20
CA THR A 155 -9.05 -5.79 -12.46
C THR A 155 -9.37 -7.18 -13.02
N MET A 156 -8.43 -8.13 -12.97
CA MET A 156 -8.65 -9.51 -13.42
C MET A 156 -9.82 -10.22 -12.71
N LEU A 157 -10.00 -9.99 -11.40
CA LEU A 157 -11.15 -10.52 -10.63
C LEU A 157 -12.49 -9.88 -10.96
N ARG A 158 -12.51 -8.72 -11.64
CA ARG A 158 -13.75 -8.02 -12.02
C ARG A 158 -14.26 -8.46 -13.39
N PHE A 159 -13.39 -8.96 -14.26
CA PHE A 159 -13.70 -9.37 -15.63
C PHE A 159 -13.94 -10.89 -15.80
N ARG A 160 -14.03 -11.63 -14.69
CA ARG A 160 -14.46 -13.03 -14.63
C ARG A 160 -15.70 -13.14 -13.77
#